data_AF-A0A6N7HCD9-F1
#
_entry.id   AF-A0A6N7HCD9-F1
#
_cell.length_a   1.000
_cell.length_b   1.000
_cell.length_c   1.000
_cell.angle_alpha   90.00
_cell.angle_beta   90.00
_cell.angle_gamma   90.00
#
_symmetry.space_group_name_H-M   'P 1'
#
loop_
_entity.id
_entity.type
_entity.pdbx_description
1 polymer ?
#
loop_
_entity_poly.entity_id
_entity_poly.type
_entity_poly.pdbx_seq_one_letter_code
_entity_poly.pdbx_strand_id
1 'polypeptide(L)'
;MRVILCGANPGVRLFDGDTVTAYASVWVVDWSERGAGSAIVLWHDGVVRVLGEDPAFGGWLERAFTRHFPEADGLPWPEPTPERTAVEVRLDLGTGLSARAGDVEITMSGVLDRRAFETDEFPLDGVPHGLRLVTAPTSDATIEVGGRRLAGTVTRGGSADRPSSSAFLTTAEVWLR
;
A
#
# COMPACT_ATOMS: atom_id res chain seq x y z
N MET A 1 -24.33 5.94 -0.40
CA MET A 1 -22.99 5.35 -0.48
C MET A 1 -23.07 3.96 -1.09
N ARG A 2 -22.37 3.76 -2.19
CA ARG A 2 -22.21 2.52 -2.93
C ARG A 2 -20.79 2.01 -2.71
N VAL A 3 -20.64 0.70 -2.48
CA VAL A 3 -19.32 0.06 -2.40
C VAL A 3 -18.66 0.04 -3.77
N ILE A 4 -17.40 0.46 -3.84
CA ILE A 4 -16.61 0.47 -5.09
C ILE A 4 -15.43 -0.52 -5.06
N LEU A 5 -14.91 -0.85 -3.88
CA LEU A 5 -13.81 -1.80 -3.68
C LEU A 5 -13.88 -2.41 -2.27
N CYS A 6 -13.59 -3.71 -2.17
CA CYS A 6 -13.38 -4.45 -0.93
C CYS A 6 -12.05 -5.23 -1.01
N GLY A 7 -11.24 -5.20 0.06
CA GLY A 7 -10.01 -5.99 0.14
C GLY A 7 -9.02 -5.53 1.22
N ALA A 8 -7.78 -5.34 0.80
CA ALA A 8 -6.66 -4.91 1.63
C ALA A 8 -5.69 -4.04 0.82
N ASN A 9 -5.11 -3.04 1.49
CA ASN A 9 -4.05 -2.18 0.99
C ASN A 9 -2.93 -1.88 2.02
N PRO A 10 -2.11 -2.87 2.42
CA PRO A 10 -0.89 -2.58 3.17
C PRO A 10 0.03 -1.58 2.45
N GLY A 11 0.58 -0.64 3.21
CA GLY A 11 1.45 0.43 2.70
C GLY A 11 2.76 0.52 3.48
N VAL A 12 3.84 0.86 2.78
CA VAL A 12 5.17 1.07 3.38
C VAL A 12 5.90 2.23 2.72
N ARG A 13 6.40 3.16 3.53
CA ARG A 13 7.43 4.12 3.14
C ARG A 13 8.73 3.83 3.89
N LEU A 14 9.83 3.79 3.15
CA LEU A 14 11.19 3.70 3.69
C LEU A 14 11.84 5.08 3.67
N PHE A 15 12.62 5.35 4.71
CA PHE A 15 13.30 6.63 4.92
C PHE A 15 14.79 6.43 5.19
N ASP A 16 15.61 7.29 4.60
CA ASP A 16 17.01 7.52 4.98
C ASP A 16 17.12 8.97 5.49
N GLY A 17 17.21 9.11 6.82
CA GLY A 17 16.95 10.39 7.49
C GLY A 17 15.54 10.89 7.20
N ASP A 18 15.44 12.12 6.69
CA ASP A 18 14.16 12.73 6.29
C ASP A 18 13.78 12.46 4.83
N THR A 19 14.62 11.74 4.09
CA THR A 19 14.40 11.45 2.66
C THR A 19 13.64 10.16 2.47
N VAL A 20 12.55 10.19 1.72
CA VAL A 20 11.82 8.98 1.31
C VAL A 20 12.60 8.29 0.21
N THR A 21 13.02 7.05 0.43
CA THR A 21 13.81 6.27 -0.52
C THR A 21 12.97 5.32 -1.36
N ALA A 22 11.83 4.88 -0.82
CA ALA A 22 10.88 4.02 -1.51
C ALA A 22 9.49 4.13 -0.86
N TYR A 23 8.47 3.91 -1.67
CA TYR A 23 7.08 3.73 -1.22
C TYR A 23 6.47 2.55 -1.96
N ALA A 24 5.75 1.68 -1.26
CA ALA A 24 4.97 0.63 -1.89
C ALA A 24 3.59 0.50 -1.25
N SER A 25 2.62 0.15 -2.09
CA SER A 25 1.24 -0.15 -1.74
C SER A 25 0.88 -1.51 -2.34
N VAL A 26 0.51 -2.46 -1.48
CA VAL A 26 0.20 -3.84 -1.86
C VAL A 26 -1.32 -4.01 -1.82
N TRP A 27 -1.92 -4.24 -2.97
CA TRP A 27 -3.35 -4.46 -3.10
C TRP A 27 -3.67 -5.95 -3.13
N VAL A 28 -4.65 -6.35 -2.31
CA VAL A 28 -5.36 -7.63 -2.43
C VAL A 28 -6.84 -7.31 -2.47
N VAL A 29 -7.45 -7.38 -3.64
CA VAL A 29 -8.83 -6.96 -3.87
C VAL A 29 -9.72 -8.17 -4.04
N ASP A 30 -10.64 -8.36 -3.09
CA ASP A 30 -11.63 -9.44 -3.10
C ASP A 30 -12.76 -9.14 -4.09
N TRP A 31 -13.13 -7.86 -4.20
CA TRP A 31 -14.17 -7.39 -5.11
C TRP A 31 -13.99 -5.91 -5.46
N SER A 32 -14.28 -5.52 -6.70
CA SER A 32 -14.44 -4.12 -7.09
C SER A 32 -15.29 -3.98 -8.35
N GLU A 33 -15.63 -2.74 -8.71
CA GLU A 33 -16.28 -2.42 -10.00
C GLU A 33 -15.42 -2.78 -11.23
N ARG A 34 -14.13 -3.05 -11.04
CA ARG A 34 -13.17 -3.45 -12.09
C ARG A 34 -12.72 -4.91 -11.99
N GLY A 35 -13.34 -5.70 -11.12
CA GLY A 35 -12.96 -7.10 -10.86
C GLY A 35 -12.13 -7.26 -9.59
N ALA A 36 -11.65 -8.48 -9.37
CA ALA A 36 -10.81 -8.86 -8.24
C ALA A 36 -9.38 -9.12 -8.71
N GLY A 37 -8.41 -9.05 -7.80
CA GLY A 37 -7.00 -9.30 -8.12
C GLY A 37 -6.04 -8.66 -7.14
N SER A 38 -4.75 -8.93 -7.32
CA SER A 38 -3.69 -8.34 -6.52
C SER A 38 -2.74 -7.51 -7.39
N ALA A 39 -2.18 -6.45 -6.82
CA ALA A 39 -1.22 -5.59 -7.48
C ALA A 39 -0.24 -4.98 -6.48
N ILE A 40 0.97 -4.66 -6.93
CA ILE A 40 1.94 -3.85 -6.18
C ILE A 40 2.15 -2.55 -6.95
N VAL A 41 1.94 -1.42 -6.28
CA VAL A 41 2.36 -0.11 -6.78
C VAL A 41 3.63 0.27 -6.01
N LEU A 42 4.73 0.43 -6.72
CA LEU A 42 6.05 0.75 -6.15
C LEU A 42 6.53 2.07 -6.73
N TRP A 43 6.85 3.02 -5.87
CA TRP A 43 7.68 4.18 -6.20
C TRP A 43 9.10 3.97 -5.67
N HIS A 44 10.09 4.16 -6.54
CA HIS A 44 11.51 4.19 -6.16
C HIS A 44 12.31 5.02 -7.17
N ASP A 45 13.17 5.91 -6.69
CA ASP A 45 14.06 6.74 -7.51
C ASP A 45 13.33 7.51 -8.63
N GLY A 46 12.15 8.07 -8.29
CA GLY A 46 11.33 8.83 -9.22
C GLY A 46 10.58 8.00 -10.27
N VAL A 47 10.64 6.67 -10.21
CA VAL A 47 9.92 5.76 -11.10
C VAL A 47 8.76 5.12 -10.34
N VAL A 48 7.58 5.12 -10.97
CA VAL A 48 6.41 4.37 -10.49
C VAL A 48 6.25 3.11 -11.35
N ARG A 49 6.32 1.95 -10.71
CA ARG A 49 6.01 0.64 -11.29
C ARG A 49 4.68 0.15 -10.74
N VAL A 50 3.88 -0.48 -11.60
CA VAL A 50 2.61 -1.09 -11.23
C VAL A 50 2.65 -2.54 -11.70
N LEU A 51 2.73 -3.47 -10.77
CA LEU A 51 2.92 -4.90 -11.05
C LEU A 51 1.63 -5.64 -10.73
N GLY A 52 1.04 -6.34 -11.69
CA GLY A 52 -0.20 -7.08 -11.47
C GLY A 52 -0.53 -8.06 -12.59
N GLU A 53 -1.39 -9.04 -12.32
CA GLU A 53 -1.78 -10.03 -13.33
C GLU A 53 -2.59 -9.41 -14.47
N ASP A 54 -3.41 -8.41 -14.14
CA ASP A 54 -4.09 -7.54 -15.08
C ASP A 54 -3.52 -6.11 -15.00
N PRO A 55 -2.72 -5.69 -16.01
CA PRO A 55 -2.15 -4.35 -16.08
C PRO A 55 -3.20 -3.22 -16.05
N ALA A 56 -4.40 -3.45 -16.63
CA ALA A 56 -5.45 -2.44 -16.63
C ALA A 56 -6.04 -2.26 -15.23
N PHE A 57 -6.22 -3.37 -14.50
CA PHE A 57 -6.67 -3.37 -13.11
C PHE A 57 -5.66 -2.70 -12.18
N GLY A 58 -4.37 -3.09 -12.28
CA GLY A 58 -3.30 -2.45 -11.51
C GLY A 58 -3.20 -0.95 -11.78
N GLY A 59 -3.24 -0.55 -13.06
CA GLY A 59 -3.23 0.87 -13.44
C GLY A 59 -4.47 1.64 -12.96
N TRP A 60 -5.61 0.98 -12.81
CA TRP A 60 -6.79 1.60 -12.18
C TRP A 60 -6.59 1.81 -10.68
N LEU A 61 -6.07 0.83 -9.94
CA LEU A 61 -5.76 0.95 -8.52
C LEU A 61 -4.76 2.08 -8.24
N GLU A 62 -3.74 2.20 -9.08
CA GLU A 62 -2.78 3.29 -8.99
C GLU A 62 -3.45 4.65 -9.22
N ARG A 63 -4.16 4.83 -10.35
CA ARG A 63 -4.74 6.12 -10.73
C ARG A 63 -5.90 6.56 -9.86
N ALA A 64 -6.76 5.64 -9.41
CA ALA A 64 -7.96 5.98 -8.66
C ALA A 64 -7.71 6.10 -7.15
N PHE A 65 -6.66 5.47 -6.63
CA PHE A 65 -6.40 5.38 -5.19
C PHE A 65 -4.97 5.77 -4.84
N THR A 66 -3.99 4.94 -5.21
CA THR A 66 -2.64 4.96 -4.61
C THR A 66 -1.94 6.31 -4.75
N ARG A 67 -2.06 6.97 -5.91
CA ARG A 67 -1.43 8.28 -6.15
C ARG A 67 -2.03 9.43 -5.35
N HIS A 68 -3.19 9.23 -4.74
CA HIS A 68 -3.91 10.23 -3.95
C HIS A 68 -3.75 9.99 -2.44
N PHE A 69 -3.03 8.95 -2.04
CA PHE A 69 -2.79 8.67 -0.63
C PHE A 69 -1.75 9.63 -0.05
N PRO A 70 -1.87 10.03 1.23
CA PRO A 70 -0.90 10.87 1.91
C PRO A 70 0.54 10.32 1.87
N GLU A 71 0.69 9.00 1.74
CA GLU A 71 1.97 8.34 1.60
C GLU A 71 2.71 8.70 0.30
N ALA A 72 1.99 9.09 -0.74
CA ALA A 72 2.52 9.55 -2.03
C ALA A 72 2.88 11.04 -2.03
N ASP A 73 2.43 11.82 -1.03
CA ASP A 73 2.63 13.27 -1.00
C ASP A 73 4.12 13.64 -1.03
N GLY A 74 4.43 14.60 -1.91
CA GLY A 74 5.79 15.10 -2.12
C GLY A 74 6.69 14.22 -2.99
N LEU A 75 6.21 13.06 -3.45
CA LEU A 75 6.97 12.20 -4.36
C LEU A 75 6.72 12.60 -5.83
N PRO A 76 7.76 12.64 -6.69
CA PRO A 76 7.56 12.77 -8.13
C PRO A 76 6.82 11.53 -8.65
N TRP A 77 5.62 11.74 -9.17
CA TRP A 77 4.71 10.66 -9.55
C TRP A 77 4.40 10.69 -11.06
N PRO A 78 5.33 10.25 -11.92
CA PRO A 78 5.08 10.17 -13.36
C PRO A 78 4.01 9.13 -13.69
N GLU A 79 3.48 9.18 -14.91
CA GLU A 79 2.56 8.14 -15.38
C GLU A 79 3.28 6.78 -15.39
N PRO A 80 2.76 5.77 -14.66
CA PRO A 80 3.42 4.47 -14.60
C PRO A 80 3.24 3.70 -15.91
N THR A 81 4.09 2.70 -16.10
CA THR A 81 3.87 1.64 -17.09
C THR A 81 3.46 0.36 -16.37
N PRO A 82 2.18 -0.04 -16.39
CA PRO A 82 1.75 -1.27 -15.77
C PRO A 82 2.39 -2.51 -16.41
N GLU A 83 2.96 -3.37 -15.57
CA GLU A 83 3.68 -4.59 -15.92
C GLU A 83 2.81 -5.81 -15.59
N ARG A 84 2.67 -6.72 -16.56
CA ARG A 84 1.97 -7.99 -16.34
C ARG A 84 2.89 -8.95 -15.60
N THR A 85 2.52 -9.33 -14.38
CA THR A 85 3.23 -10.34 -13.59
C THR A 85 2.32 -10.97 -12.55
N ALA A 86 2.62 -12.21 -12.14
CA ALA A 86 1.93 -12.85 -11.03
C ALA A 86 2.25 -12.12 -9.71
N VAL A 87 1.26 -12.04 -8.83
CA VAL A 87 1.40 -11.38 -7.52
C VAL A 87 1.02 -12.38 -6.43
N GLU A 88 1.97 -12.69 -5.55
CA GLU A 88 1.75 -13.52 -4.38
C GLU A 88 1.74 -12.64 -3.14
N VAL A 89 0.70 -12.75 -2.31
CA VAL A 89 0.60 -12.01 -1.05
C VAL A 89 0.22 -12.96 0.08
N ARG A 90 0.99 -12.93 1.16
CA ARG A 90 0.65 -13.51 2.46
C ARG A 90 0.51 -12.37 3.44
N LEU A 91 -0.70 -12.16 3.93
CA LEU A 91 -1.05 -11.11 4.86
C LEU A 91 -1.69 -11.73 6.09
N ASP A 92 -1.17 -11.39 7.27
CA ASP A 92 -1.70 -11.82 8.54
C ASP A 92 -1.52 -10.70 9.57
N LEU A 93 -2.62 -10.22 10.15
CA LEU A 93 -2.57 -9.14 11.14
C LEU A 93 -1.84 -9.54 12.44
N GLY A 94 -1.57 -10.82 12.67
CA GLY A 94 -0.79 -11.31 13.81
C GLY A 94 0.71 -11.15 13.61
N THR A 95 1.19 -11.46 12.41
CA THR A 95 2.60 -11.75 12.11
C THR A 95 3.23 -10.76 11.12
N GLY A 96 2.49 -10.27 10.12
CA GLY A 96 3.06 -9.38 9.11
C GLY A 96 2.54 -9.59 7.70
N LEU A 97 3.38 -9.20 6.73
CA LEU A 97 3.15 -9.38 5.31
C LEU A 97 4.42 -9.86 4.60
N SER A 98 4.23 -10.73 3.61
CA SER A 98 5.18 -11.02 2.55
C SER A 98 4.46 -10.90 1.21
N ALA A 99 4.96 -10.08 0.30
CA ALA A 99 4.42 -9.92 -1.05
C ALA A 99 5.52 -10.00 -2.09
N ARG A 100 5.23 -10.62 -3.24
CA ARG A 100 6.17 -10.77 -4.35
C ARG A 100 5.48 -10.56 -5.68
N ALA A 101 6.12 -9.80 -6.57
CA ALA A 101 5.69 -9.62 -7.95
C ALA A 101 6.91 -9.40 -8.85
N GLY A 102 7.16 -10.31 -9.80
CA GLY A 102 8.35 -10.22 -10.66
C GLY A 102 9.66 -10.20 -9.87
N ASP A 103 10.39 -9.10 -9.96
CA ASP A 103 11.65 -8.85 -9.25
C ASP A 103 11.48 -8.05 -7.94
N VAL A 104 10.24 -7.71 -7.57
CA VAL A 104 9.91 -6.96 -6.35
C VAL A 104 9.49 -7.91 -5.24
N GLU A 105 10.06 -7.73 -4.05
CA GLU A 105 9.68 -8.41 -2.82
C GLU A 105 9.51 -7.40 -1.69
N ILE A 106 8.44 -7.54 -0.91
CA ILE A 106 8.11 -6.65 0.21
C ILE A 106 7.85 -7.52 1.42
N THR A 107 8.49 -7.19 2.55
CA THR A 107 8.18 -7.83 3.84
C THR A 107 7.89 -6.77 4.89
N MET A 108 6.96 -7.07 5.79
CA MET A 108 6.58 -6.20 6.90
C MET A 108 6.37 -7.06 8.14
N SER A 109 6.89 -6.64 9.29
CA SER A 109 6.87 -7.47 10.50
C SER A 109 6.83 -6.64 11.79
N GLY A 110 6.63 -7.33 12.92
CA GLY A 110 6.57 -6.69 14.23
C GLY A 110 5.33 -5.79 14.36
N VAL A 111 4.15 -6.40 14.18
CA VAL A 111 2.87 -5.70 14.27
C VAL A 111 2.68 -5.11 15.67
N LEU A 112 2.49 -3.79 15.73
CA LEU A 112 2.47 -2.98 16.94
C LEU A 112 1.07 -2.89 17.59
N ASP A 113 0.01 -2.85 16.77
CA ASP A 113 -1.38 -2.63 17.21
C ASP A 113 -2.36 -3.12 16.12
N ARG A 114 -3.65 -3.23 16.42
CA ARG A 114 -4.74 -3.45 15.45
C ARG A 114 -5.94 -2.60 15.82
N ARG A 115 -6.42 -1.79 14.88
CA ARG A 115 -7.56 -0.91 15.13
C ARG A 115 -8.40 -0.70 13.89
N ALA A 116 -9.68 -0.46 14.12
CA ALA A 116 -10.57 0.02 13.08
C ALA A 116 -10.25 1.49 12.75
N PHE A 117 -10.36 1.82 11.47
CA PHE A 117 -10.37 3.18 10.96
C PHE A 117 -11.62 3.35 10.09
N GLU A 118 -12.29 4.48 10.25
CA GLU A 118 -13.40 4.87 9.40
C GLU A 118 -13.39 6.37 9.16
N THR A 119 -13.77 6.76 7.95
CA THR A 119 -14.05 8.14 7.57
C THR A 119 -15.01 8.13 6.38
N ASP A 120 -15.85 9.16 6.26
CA ASP A 120 -16.70 9.38 5.09
C ASP A 120 -16.12 10.46 4.15
N GLU A 121 -14.93 10.99 4.47
CA GLU A 121 -14.34 12.17 3.84
C GLU A 121 -12.91 11.93 3.32
N PHE A 122 -12.53 10.70 3.00
CA PHE A 122 -11.20 10.42 2.45
C PHE A 122 -11.06 11.05 1.05
N PRO A 123 -10.12 11.96 0.80
CA PRO A 123 -10.00 12.62 -0.49
C PRO A 123 -9.29 11.72 -1.51
N LEU A 124 -9.99 11.33 -2.58
CA LEU A 124 -9.39 10.75 -3.78
C LEU A 124 -9.61 11.71 -4.94
N ASP A 125 -8.53 12.26 -5.50
CA ASP A 125 -8.58 13.29 -6.54
C ASP A 125 -9.49 14.50 -6.19
N GLY A 126 -9.46 14.91 -4.92
CA GLY A 126 -10.31 15.99 -4.41
C GLY A 126 -11.79 15.62 -4.24
N VAL A 127 -12.18 14.38 -4.51
CA VAL A 127 -13.54 13.87 -4.30
C VAL A 127 -13.60 13.06 -3.00
N PRO A 128 -14.49 13.42 -2.05
CA PRO A 128 -14.67 12.65 -0.82
C PRO A 128 -15.17 11.22 -1.10
N HIS A 129 -14.55 10.25 -0.44
CA HIS A 129 -14.94 8.84 -0.44
C HIS A 129 -15.02 8.34 1.00
N GLY A 130 -15.93 7.39 1.23
CA GLY A 130 -15.92 6.64 2.48
C GLY A 130 -14.85 5.57 2.45
N LEU A 131 -14.13 5.42 3.56
CA LEU A 131 -13.11 4.41 3.78
C LEU A 131 -13.33 3.77 5.15
N ARG A 132 -13.40 2.44 5.20
CA ARG A 132 -13.44 1.64 6.43
C ARG A 132 -12.41 0.55 6.31
N LEU A 133 -11.58 0.33 7.32
CA LEU A 133 -10.56 -0.72 7.30
C LEU A 133 -10.13 -1.10 8.72
N VAL A 134 -9.47 -2.24 8.83
CA VAL A 134 -8.61 -2.55 9.97
C VAL A 134 -7.17 -2.23 9.57
N THR A 135 -6.48 -1.41 10.37
CA THR A 135 -5.06 -1.08 10.18
C THR A 135 -4.22 -1.62 11.32
N ALA A 136 -3.00 -2.05 10.99
CA ALA A 136 -2.04 -2.56 11.94
C ALA A 136 -0.62 -2.04 11.62
N PRO A 137 -0.11 -1.01 12.32
CA PRO A 137 1.24 -0.50 12.10
C PRO A 137 2.28 -1.57 12.43
N THR A 138 3.39 -1.57 11.69
CA THR A 138 4.49 -2.56 11.80
C THR A 138 5.79 -1.89 12.17
N SER A 139 6.63 -2.56 12.96
CA SER A 139 7.88 -1.98 13.45
C SER A 139 9.04 -2.05 12.46
N ASP A 140 8.94 -2.92 11.47
CA ASP A 140 9.98 -3.16 10.47
C ASP A 140 9.35 -3.49 9.10
N ALA A 141 10.03 -3.07 8.04
CA ALA A 141 9.70 -3.45 6.68
C ALA A 141 10.93 -3.41 5.76
N THR A 142 10.90 -4.23 4.72
CA THR A 142 11.90 -4.27 3.66
C THR A 142 11.23 -4.21 2.29
N ILE A 143 11.91 -3.59 1.34
CA ILE A 143 11.59 -3.67 -0.08
C ILE A 143 12.87 -4.11 -0.80
N GLU A 144 12.76 -5.13 -1.63
CA GLU A 144 13.84 -5.61 -2.48
C GLU A 144 13.44 -5.52 -3.95
N VAL A 145 14.38 -5.11 -4.80
CA VAL A 145 14.21 -5.05 -6.26
C VAL A 145 15.39 -5.72 -6.93
N GLY A 146 15.14 -6.77 -7.70
CA GLY A 146 16.19 -7.57 -8.35
C GLY A 146 17.15 -8.21 -7.33
N GLY A 147 16.63 -8.63 -6.17
CA GLY A 147 17.40 -9.21 -5.06
C GLY A 147 18.29 -8.21 -4.31
N ARG A 148 18.12 -6.91 -4.53
CA ARG A 148 18.80 -5.86 -3.77
C ARG A 148 17.82 -5.14 -2.88
N ARG A 149 18.10 -5.13 -1.57
CA ARG A 149 17.34 -4.34 -0.60
C ARG A 149 17.50 -2.85 -0.90
N LEU A 150 16.38 -2.16 -1.02
CA LEU A 150 16.35 -0.71 -1.15
C LEU A 150 16.79 -0.06 0.17
N ALA A 151 17.45 1.09 0.08
CA ALA A 151 17.93 1.82 1.24
C ALA A 151 16.76 2.34 2.10
N GLY A 152 17.05 2.58 3.38
CA GLY A 152 16.11 3.19 4.32
C GLY A 152 15.42 2.20 5.26
N THR A 153 14.70 2.77 6.22
CA THR A 153 13.98 2.06 7.28
C THR A 153 12.62 2.71 7.53
N VAL A 154 11.76 2.01 8.27
CA VAL A 154 10.46 2.56 8.66
C VAL A 154 10.62 3.63 9.74
N THR A 155 9.86 4.71 9.65
CA THR A 155 9.77 5.70 10.73
C THR A 155 8.60 5.35 11.64
N ARG A 156 8.81 5.50 12.95
CA ARG A 156 7.81 5.17 13.98
C ARG A 156 7.48 6.41 14.79
N GLY A 157 6.25 6.48 15.27
CA GLY A 157 5.77 7.58 16.08
C GLY A 157 4.54 7.21 16.89
N GLY A 158 3.75 8.22 17.24
CA GLY A 158 2.56 8.06 18.08
C GLY A 158 2.90 7.93 19.56
N SER A 159 1.96 7.38 20.33
CA SER A 159 2.12 7.12 21.77
C SER A 159 2.23 5.63 22.06
N ALA A 160 2.56 5.25 23.29
CA ALA A 160 2.60 3.85 23.72
C ALA A 160 1.26 3.13 23.48
N ASP A 161 0.14 3.81 23.74
CA ASP A 161 -1.21 3.24 23.58
C ASP A 161 -1.75 3.36 22.14
N ARG A 162 -1.10 4.18 21.30
CA ARG A 162 -1.51 4.39 19.92
C ARG A 162 -0.27 4.58 19.04
N PRO A 163 0.49 3.51 18.80
CA PRO A 163 1.67 3.58 17.96
C PRO A 163 1.28 3.90 16.51
N SER A 164 2.21 4.53 15.81
CA SER A 164 2.17 4.73 14.36
C SER A 164 3.48 4.30 13.71
N SER A 165 3.40 3.99 12.43
CA SER A 165 4.54 3.61 11.62
C SER A 165 4.29 4.03 10.17
N SER A 166 5.36 4.34 9.44
CA SER A 166 5.32 4.51 7.99
C SER A 166 5.12 3.20 7.23
N ALA A 167 5.04 2.07 7.95
CA ALA A 167 4.71 0.76 7.43
C ALA A 167 3.50 0.21 8.20
N PHE A 168 2.44 -0.12 7.49
CA PHE A 168 1.20 -0.61 8.09
C PHE A 168 0.52 -1.66 7.21
N LEU A 169 -0.06 -2.65 7.86
CA LEU A 169 -0.99 -3.58 7.22
C LEU A 169 -2.37 -2.94 7.20
N THR A 170 -3.16 -3.24 6.16
CA THR A 170 -4.61 -3.06 6.22
C THR A 170 -5.33 -4.31 5.74
N THR A 171 -6.57 -4.51 6.19
CA THR A 171 -7.50 -5.54 5.69
C THR A 171 -8.93 -5.11 6.01
N ALA A 172 -9.92 -5.88 5.55
CA ALA A 172 -11.34 -5.53 5.64
C ALA A 172 -11.60 -4.11 5.12
N GLU A 173 -10.83 -3.70 4.11
CA GLU A 173 -10.83 -2.38 3.54
C GLU A 173 -12.00 -2.25 2.58
N VAL A 174 -12.89 -1.29 2.82
CA VAL A 174 -14.09 -1.03 2.05
C VAL A 174 -14.12 0.43 1.65
N TRP A 175 -14.11 0.66 0.34
CA TRP A 175 -14.22 1.98 -0.27
C TRP A 175 -15.63 2.25 -0.76
N LEU A 176 -16.10 3.48 -0.58
CA LEU A 176 -17.47 3.91 -0.81
C LEU A 176 -17.52 5.23 -1.58
N ARG A 177 -18.48 5.36 -2.48
CA ARG A 177 -18.83 6.60 -3.19
C ARG A 177 -20.30 6.97 -3.02
#